data_AF-A0A7S0HKI8-F1
#
_entry.id   AF-A0A7S0HKI8-F1
#
_cell.length_a   1.000
_cell.length_b   1.000
_cell.length_c   1.000
_cell.angle_alpha   90.00
_cell.angle_beta   90.00
_cell.angle_gamma   90.00
#
_symmetry.space_group_name_H-M   'P 1'
#
loop_
_entity.id
_entity.type
_entity.pdbx_description
1 polymer ?
#
loop_
_entity_poly.entity_id
_entity_poly.type
_entity_poly.pdbx_seq_one_letter_code
_entity_poly.pdbx_strand_id
1 'polypeptide(L)'
;PLVSQIYMQKLEASRNERDMLTLQLGTAYEEIAMRDAALADSAAYMQALKRRNAELQIQMRTLLLERNQQGKAEKAQTSESEDSIFGLAHIRSKVEEAVQEAAQLNESDRKDKIKQLRIRWHPDKNPVLQEFATEVTKIINETVQKYKL
;
A
#
# COMPACT_ATOMS: atom_id res chain seq x y z
N PRO A 1 -11.99 -77.12 36.39
CA PRO A 1 -11.49 -75.92 37.10
C PRO A 1 -10.73 -74.94 36.20
N LEU A 2 -9.63 -75.35 35.52
CA LEU A 2 -8.79 -74.43 34.72
C LEU A 2 -9.50 -73.77 33.53
N VAL A 3 -10.30 -74.53 32.77
CA VAL A 3 -10.99 -74.04 31.56
C VAL A 3 -12.00 -72.92 31.88
N SER A 4 -12.71 -73.05 33.01
CA SER A 4 -13.64 -72.02 33.48
C SER A 4 -12.92 -70.73 33.90
N GLN A 5 -11.73 -70.86 34.50
CA GLN A 5 -10.92 -69.72 34.91
C GLN A 5 -10.37 -68.94 33.71
N ILE A 6 -9.92 -69.65 32.66
CA ILE A 6 -9.49 -69.04 31.39
C ILE A 6 -10.65 -68.31 30.71
N TYR A 7 -11.85 -68.89 30.73
CA TYR A 7 -13.04 -68.25 30.15
C TYR A 7 -13.40 -66.95 30.89
N MET A 8 -13.39 -66.97 32.22
CA MET A 8 -13.63 -65.77 33.03
C MET A 8 -12.60 -64.68 32.78
N GLN A 9 -11.31 -65.04 32.70
CA GLN A 9 -10.24 -64.09 32.41
C GLN A 9 -10.40 -63.44 31.02
N LYS A 10 -10.81 -64.20 30.00
CA LYS A 10 -11.11 -63.65 28.67
C LYS A 10 -12.32 -62.71 28.68
N LEU A 11 -13.34 -63.05 29.45
CA LEU A 11 -14.54 -62.22 29.61
C LEU A 11 -14.20 -60.89 30.28
N GLU A 12 -13.38 -60.91 31.33
CA GLU A 12 -12.88 -59.70 32.01
C GLU A 12 -12.01 -58.85 31.09
N ALA A 13 -11.08 -59.47 30.35
CA ALA A 13 -10.27 -58.76 29.38
C ALA A 13 -11.13 -58.05 28.32
N SER A 14 -12.16 -58.73 27.79
CA SER A 14 -13.08 -58.14 26.81
C SER A 14 -13.94 -57.01 27.40
N ARG A 15 -14.31 -57.08 28.67
CA ARG A 15 -14.99 -55.98 29.37
C ARG A 15 -14.07 -54.77 29.53
N ASN A 16 -12.85 -54.99 30.00
CA ASN A 16 -11.86 -53.92 30.18
C ASN A 16 -11.52 -53.24 28.84
N GLU A 17 -11.40 -54.01 27.76
CA GLU A 17 -11.17 -53.49 26.42
C GLU A 17 -12.35 -52.64 25.94
N ARG A 18 -13.59 -53.12 26.13
CA ARG A 18 -14.79 -52.34 25.80
C ARG A 18 -14.87 -51.04 26.60
N ASP A 19 -14.58 -51.09 27.90
CA ASP A 19 -14.64 -49.92 28.77
C ASP A 19 -13.56 -48.90 28.36
N MET A 20 -12.37 -49.37 28.02
CA MET A 20 -11.28 -48.53 27.49
C MET A 20 -11.64 -47.88 26.15
N LEU A 21 -12.20 -48.64 25.20
CA LEU A 21 -12.67 -48.10 23.93
C LEU A 21 -13.81 -47.10 24.11
N THR A 22 -14.71 -47.35 25.06
CA THR A 22 -15.81 -46.43 25.38
C THR A 22 -15.27 -45.10 25.91
N LEU A 23 -14.27 -45.16 26.78
CA LEU A 23 -13.60 -43.97 27.30
C LEU A 23 -12.88 -43.19 26.17
N GLN A 24 -12.12 -43.89 25.33
CA GLN A 24 -11.43 -43.29 24.19
C GLN A 24 -12.40 -42.62 23.22
N LEU A 25 -13.53 -43.28 22.93
CA LEU A 25 -14.58 -42.72 22.10
C LEU A 25 -15.16 -41.44 22.72
N GLY A 26 -15.42 -41.44 24.03
CA GLY A 26 -15.85 -40.25 24.77
C GLY A 26 -14.86 -39.09 24.61
N THR A 27 -13.57 -39.35 24.85
CA THR A 27 -12.52 -38.32 24.70
C THR A 27 -12.42 -37.80 23.26
N ALA A 28 -12.58 -38.68 22.25
CA ALA A 28 -12.53 -38.29 20.86
C ALA A 28 -13.71 -37.38 20.47
N TYR A 29 -14.91 -37.67 20.98
CA TYR A 29 -16.08 -36.81 20.76
C TYR A 29 -15.91 -35.43 21.41
N GLU A 30 -15.37 -35.38 22.63
CA GLU A 30 -15.07 -34.11 23.30
C GLU A 30 -14.04 -33.29 22.52
N GLU A 31 -12.98 -33.93 22.01
CA GLU A 31 -12.01 -33.25 21.17
C GLU A 31 -12.61 -32.72 19.86
N ILE A 32 -13.49 -33.48 19.21
CA ILE A 32 -14.18 -33.03 18.00
C ILE A 32 -15.05 -31.80 18.33
N ALA A 33 -15.82 -31.86 19.42
CA ALA A 33 -16.66 -30.75 19.83
C ALA A 33 -15.85 -29.47 20.13
N MET A 34 -14.70 -29.61 20.79
CA MET A 34 -13.79 -28.48 21.03
C MET A 34 -13.22 -27.90 19.74
N ARG A 35 -12.82 -28.76 18.78
CA ARG A 35 -12.34 -28.32 17.46
C ARG A 35 -13.42 -27.58 16.68
N ASP A 36 -14.65 -28.09 16.69
CA ASP A 36 -15.78 -27.47 16.01
C ASP A 36 -16.13 -26.11 16.61
N ALA A 37 -16.09 -25.98 17.94
CA ALA A 37 -16.28 -24.70 18.62
C ALA A 37 -15.20 -23.68 18.21
N ALA A 38 -13.92 -24.09 18.21
CA ALA A 38 -12.83 -23.22 17.78
C ALA A 38 -12.94 -22.81 16.31
N LEU A 39 -13.38 -23.72 15.44
CA LEU A 39 -13.64 -23.42 14.03
C LEU A 39 -14.79 -22.41 13.88
N ALA A 40 -15.87 -22.56 14.64
CA ALA A 40 -16.99 -21.63 14.63
C ALA A 40 -16.56 -20.21 15.06
N ASP A 41 -15.79 -20.11 16.15
CA ASP A 41 -15.27 -18.83 16.62
C ASP A 41 -14.35 -18.16 15.59
N SER A 42 -13.45 -18.95 14.99
CA SER A 42 -12.55 -18.45 13.94
C SER A 42 -13.33 -17.96 12.71
N ALA A 43 -14.40 -18.66 12.33
CA ALA A 43 -15.28 -18.27 11.23
C ALA A 43 -16.01 -16.96 11.54
N ALA A 44 -16.53 -16.80 12.75
CA ALA A 44 -17.18 -15.56 13.19
C ALA A 44 -16.21 -14.38 13.15
N TYR A 45 -14.97 -14.57 13.63
CA TYR A 45 -13.93 -13.55 13.57
C TYR A 45 -13.58 -13.15 12.13
N MET A 46 -13.39 -14.12 11.23
CA MET A 46 -13.14 -13.84 9.82
C MET A 46 -14.27 -13.05 9.15
N GLN A 47 -15.53 -13.34 9.49
CA GLN A 47 -16.67 -12.58 8.98
C GLN A 47 -16.66 -11.14 9.49
N ALA A 48 -16.35 -10.92 10.77
CA ALA A 48 -16.21 -9.58 11.33
C ALA A 48 -15.10 -8.78 10.61
N LEU A 49 -13.95 -9.40 10.35
CA LEU A 49 -12.85 -8.76 9.63
C LEU A 49 -13.23 -8.42 8.18
N LYS A 50 -13.95 -9.32 7.49
CA LYS A 50 -14.47 -9.05 6.15
C LYS A 50 -15.43 -7.87 6.12
N ARG A 51 -16.34 -7.76 7.09
CA ARG A 51 -17.23 -6.58 7.24
C ARG A 51 -16.43 -5.30 7.45
N ARG A 52 -15.44 -5.33 8.35
CA ARG A 52 -14.59 -4.16 8.62
C ARG A 52 -13.80 -3.71 7.38
N ASN A 53 -13.27 -4.66 6.62
CA ASN A 53 -12.57 -4.33 5.36
C ASN A 53 -13.52 -3.72 4.33
N ALA A 54 -14.75 -4.22 4.20
CA ALA A 54 -15.76 -3.63 3.31
C ALA A 54 -16.12 -2.21 3.73
N GLU A 55 -16.31 -1.95 5.04
CA GLU A 55 -16.54 -0.60 5.57
C GLU A 55 -15.39 0.35 5.24
N LEU A 56 -14.14 -0.08 5.44
CA LEU A 56 -12.96 0.73 5.14
C LEU A 56 -12.84 1.04 3.64
N GLN A 57 -13.14 0.06 2.78
CA GLN A 57 -13.17 0.29 1.33
C GLN A 57 -14.24 1.31 0.92
N ILE A 58 -15.42 1.25 1.55
CA ILE A 58 -16.48 2.23 1.33
C ILE A 58 -16.02 3.61 1.80
N GLN A 59 -15.45 3.72 3.00
CA GLN A 59 -14.94 4.98 3.54
C GLN A 59 -13.88 5.61 2.62
N MET A 60 -12.91 4.83 2.14
CA MET A 60 -11.91 5.31 1.19
C MET A 60 -12.56 5.82 -0.10
N ARG A 61 -13.54 5.09 -0.64
CA ARG A 61 -14.27 5.51 -1.84
C ARG A 61 -15.04 6.81 -1.61
N THR A 62 -15.71 6.93 -0.46
CA THR A 62 -16.44 8.14 -0.08
C THR A 62 -15.50 9.33 0.04
N LEU A 63 -14.37 9.19 0.76
CA LEU A 63 -13.37 10.25 0.88
C LEU A 63 -12.79 10.67 -0.48
N LEU A 64 -12.55 9.74 -1.40
CA LEU A 64 -12.10 10.07 -2.75
C LEU A 64 -13.16 10.82 -3.56
N LEU A 65 -14.44 10.47 -3.39
CA LEU A 65 -15.54 11.18 -4.02
C LEU A 65 -15.71 12.58 -3.43
N GLU A 66 -15.64 12.73 -2.12
CA GLU A 66 -15.66 14.02 -1.42
C GLU A 66 -14.50 14.90 -1.86
N ARG A 67 -13.27 14.36 -1.92
CA ARG A 67 -12.10 15.08 -2.43
C ARG A 67 -12.28 15.52 -3.88
N ASN A 68 -12.84 14.67 -4.73
CA ASN A 68 -13.10 15.02 -6.14
C ASN A 68 -14.22 16.06 -6.28
N GLN A 69 -15.20 16.08 -5.38
CA GLN A 69 -16.26 17.09 -5.36
C GLN A 69 -15.74 18.42 -4.81
N GLN A 70 -14.93 18.40 -3.75
CA GLN A 70 -14.23 19.58 -3.23
C GLN A 70 -13.27 20.15 -4.27
N GLY A 71 -12.45 19.32 -4.92
CA GLY A 71 -11.60 19.77 -6.02
C GLY A 71 -12.37 20.28 -7.24
N LYS A 72 -13.63 19.87 -7.45
CA LYS A 72 -14.51 20.45 -8.49
C LYS A 72 -15.18 21.75 -8.04
N ALA A 73 -15.53 21.89 -6.76
CA ALA A 73 -16.09 23.12 -6.19
C ALA A 73 -15.02 24.22 -6.05
N GLU A 74 -13.81 23.84 -5.62
CA GLU A 74 -12.62 24.69 -5.67
C GLU A 74 -12.27 25.02 -7.12
N LYS A 75 -12.18 24.04 -8.04
CA LYS A 75 -11.98 24.35 -9.48
C LYS A 75 -13.06 25.22 -10.11
N ALA A 76 -14.30 25.24 -9.61
CA ALA A 76 -15.34 26.15 -10.12
C ALA A 76 -15.19 27.58 -9.57
N GLN A 77 -14.46 27.77 -8.47
CA GLN A 77 -14.08 29.08 -7.92
C GLN A 77 -12.65 29.50 -8.31
N THR A 78 -11.77 28.57 -8.71
CA THR A 78 -10.38 28.80 -9.15
C THR A 78 -10.14 28.49 -10.64
N SER A 79 -11.20 28.29 -11.44
CA SER A 79 -11.09 28.06 -12.90
C SER A 79 -10.60 29.26 -13.71
N GLU A 80 -10.39 30.42 -13.09
CA GLU A 80 -9.69 31.53 -13.76
C GLU A 80 -8.19 31.62 -13.39
N SER A 81 -7.67 30.83 -12.43
CA SER A 81 -6.31 31.06 -11.90
C SER A 81 -5.41 29.82 -11.72
N GLU A 82 -5.91 28.59 -11.62
CA GLU A 82 -5.06 27.44 -11.21
C GLU A 82 -4.47 26.55 -12.31
N ASP A 83 -5.00 26.56 -13.54
CA ASP A 83 -4.30 25.92 -14.68
C ASP A 83 -2.96 26.64 -15.02
N SER A 84 -2.69 27.77 -14.35
CA SER A 84 -1.50 28.61 -14.56
C SER A 84 -0.39 28.43 -13.52
N ILE A 85 -0.52 27.60 -12.47
CA ILE A 85 0.50 27.48 -11.40
C ILE A 85 1.33 26.19 -11.51
N PHE A 86 0.71 25.05 -11.86
CA PHE A 86 1.41 23.77 -12.09
C PHE A 86 1.48 23.35 -13.55
N GLY A 87 0.92 24.15 -14.47
CA GLY A 87 1.09 23.94 -15.90
C GLY A 87 2.57 23.97 -16.28
N LEU A 88 2.97 23.10 -17.21
CA LEU A 88 4.31 23.08 -17.82
C LEU A 88 4.83 24.48 -18.17
N ALA A 89 3.94 25.39 -18.58
CA ALA A 89 4.25 26.78 -18.90
C ALA A 89 4.76 27.60 -17.70
N HIS A 90 4.20 27.43 -16.50
CA HIS A 90 4.61 28.18 -15.31
C HIS A 90 5.96 27.68 -14.76
N ILE A 91 6.14 26.35 -14.78
CA ILE A 91 7.40 25.73 -14.35
C ILE A 91 8.50 26.06 -15.37
N ARG A 92 8.19 26.04 -16.67
CA ARG A 92 9.10 26.54 -17.73
C ARG A 92 9.47 27.99 -17.50
N SER A 93 8.51 28.87 -17.22
CA SER A 93 8.76 30.28 -16.93
C SER A 93 9.68 30.46 -15.72
N LYS A 94 9.45 29.73 -14.62
CA LYS A 94 10.32 29.76 -13.43
C LYS A 94 11.70 29.18 -13.68
N VAL A 95 11.82 28.16 -14.52
CA VAL A 95 13.12 27.59 -14.90
C VAL A 95 13.88 28.57 -15.80
N GLU A 96 13.20 29.23 -16.74
CA GLU A 96 13.77 30.28 -17.58
C GLU A 96 14.23 31.49 -16.74
N GLU A 97 13.44 31.90 -15.75
CA GLU A 97 13.79 32.97 -14.79
C GLU A 97 14.99 32.58 -13.94
N ALA A 98 15.03 31.36 -13.40
CA ALA A 98 16.18 30.87 -12.62
C ALA A 98 17.47 30.77 -13.45
N VAL A 99 17.37 30.44 -14.74
CA VAL A 99 18.52 30.45 -15.67
C VAL A 99 18.93 31.88 -16.03
N GLN A 100 17.97 32.80 -16.20
CA GLN A 100 18.24 34.21 -16.46
C GLN A 100 18.91 34.90 -15.26
N GLU A 101 18.48 34.61 -14.04
CA GLU A 101 19.17 35.04 -12.82
C GLU A 101 20.60 34.51 -12.78
N ALA A 102 20.80 33.22 -13.10
CA ALA A 102 22.14 32.63 -13.15
C ALA A 102 23.04 33.32 -14.19
N ALA A 103 22.48 33.77 -15.31
CA ALA A 103 23.20 34.49 -16.35
C ALA A 103 23.71 35.88 -15.90
N GLN A 104 23.06 36.52 -14.92
CA GLN A 104 23.47 37.82 -14.38
C GLN A 104 24.59 37.72 -13.33
N LEU A 105 24.88 36.52 -12.81
CA LEU A 105 25.96 36.29 -11.86
C LEU A 105 27.33 36.12 -12.57
N ASN A 106 28.41 36.30 -11.80
CA ASN A 106 29.80 36.10 -12.22
C ASN A 106 30.03 34.70 -12.82
N GLU A 107 30.99 34.56 -13.73
CA GLU A 107 31.22 33.31 -14.49
C GLU A 107 31.44 32.06 -13.62
N SER A 108 32.01 32.22 -12.42
CA SER A 108 32.19 31.11 -11.46
C SER A 108 30.85 30.64 -10.88
N ASP A 109 30.08 31.57 -10.31
CA ASP A 109 28.81 31.28 -9.63
C ASP A 109 27.72 30.84 -10.63
N ARG A 110 27.82 31.32 -11.87
CA ARG A 110 26.95 30.94 -12.98
C ARG A 110 27.06 29.45 -13.29
N LYS A 111 28.27 28.92 -13.39
CA LYS A 111 28.51 27.49 -13.68
C LYS A 111 28.01 26.60 -12.54
N ASP A 112 28.19 27.04 -11.29
CA ASP A 112 27.73 26.30 -10.12
C ASP A 112 26.20 26.25 -10.02
N LYS A 113 25.52 27.37 -10.27
CA LYS A 113 24.04 27.44 -10.25
C LYS A 113 23.42 26.61 -11.39
N ILE A 114 24.01 26.61 -12.58
CA ILE A 114 23.60 25.75 -13.70
C ILE A 114 23.81 24.26 -13.38
N LYS A 115 24.94 23.90 -12.76
CA LYS A 115 25.22 22.52 -12.35
C LYS A 115 24.21 22.02 -11.31
N GLN A 116 23.84 22.86 -10.34
CA GLN A 116 22.80 22.55 -9.36
C GLN A 116 21.42 22.36 -10.01
N LEU A 117 21.06 23.23 -10.96
CA LEU A 117 19.81 23.11 -11.73
C LEU A 117 19.75 21.80 -12.50
N ARG A 118 20.85 21.40 -13.18
CA ARG A 118 20.93 20.13 -13.90
C ARG A 118 20.78 18.90 -12.99
N ILE A 119 21.36 18.94 -11.79
CA ILE A 119 21.26 17.82 -10.83
C ILE A 119 19.83 17.73 -10.27
N ARG A 120 19.22 18.86 -9.92
CA ARG A 120 17.87 18.92 -9.34
C ARG A 120 16.79 18.41 -10.30
N TRP A 121 16.96 18.68 -11.59
CA TRP A 121 16.01 18.29 -12.64
C TRP A 121 16.44 17.04 -13.42
N HIS A 122 17.48 16.33 -12.99
CA HIS A 122 17.93 15.12 -13.69
C HIS A 122 16.88 14.00 -13.61
N PRO A 123 16.61 13.26 -14.69
CA PRO A 123 15.63 12.16 -14.71
C PRO A 123 15.90 11.09 -13.65
N ASP A 124 17.17 10.83 -13.34
CA ASP A 124 17.60 9.87 -12.29
C ASP A 124 17.17 10.28 -10.86
N LYS A 125 17.03 11.59 -10.59
CA LYS A 125 16.57 12.09 -9.27
C LYS A 125 15.05 12.17 -9.17
N ASN A 126 14.33 12.08 -10.28
CA ASN A 126 12.87 12.20 -10.34
C ASN A 126 12.25 10.99 -11.10
N PRO A 127 12.36 9.77 -10.58
CA PRO A 127 11.94 8.55 -11.29
C PRO A 127 10.43 8.47 -11.55
N VAL A 128 9.61 9.16 -10.75
CA VAL A 128 8.14 9.19 -10.92
C VAL A 128 7.69 10.16 -12.03
N LEU A 129 8.52 11.17 -12.34
CA LEU A 129 8.22 12.25 -13.30
C LEU A 129 9.33 12.33 -14.36
N GLN A 130 9.75 11.17 -14.87
CA GLN A 130 10.93 11.06 -15.71
C GLN A 130 10.79 11.85 -17.03
N GLU A 131 9.62 11.76 -17.67
CA GLU A 131 9.30 12.50 -18.90
C GLU A 131 9.33 14.02 -18.66
N PHE A 132 8.76 14.47 -17.55
CA PHE A 132 8.74 15.87 -17.15
C PHE A 132 10.15 16.41 -16.85
N ALA A 133 10.96 15.64 -16.11
CA ALA A 133 12.34 15.96 -15.80
C ALA A 133 13.21 16.02 -17.08
N THR A 134 12.93 15.18 -18.07
CA THR A 134 13.63 15.23 -19.37
C THR A 134 13.28 16.50 -20.16
N GLU A 135 12.02 16.93 -20.18
CA GLU A 135 11.62 18.18 -20.84
C GLU A 135 12.24 19.40 -20.18
N VAL A 136 12.23 19.47 -18.84
CA VAL A 136 12.86 20.58 -18.10
C VAL A 136 14.37 20.60 -18.31
N THR A 137 15.03 19.44 -18.31
CA THR A 137 16.48 19.36 -18.60
C THR A 137 16.81 19.83 -20.02
N LYS A 138 15.93 19.53 -21.00
CA LYS A 138 16.08 20.01 -22.38
C LYS A 138 15.96 21.54 -22.46
N ILE A 139 14.97 22.12 -21.79
CA ILE A 139 14.79 23.58 -21.70
C ILE A 139 15.99 24.26 -21.04
N ILE A 140 16.54 23.68 -19.97
CA ILE A 140 17.75 24.18 -19.30
C ILE A 140 18.94 24.19 -20.29
N ASN A 141 19.13 23.12 -21.06
CA ASN A 141 20.23 23.06 -22.02
C ASN A 141 20.06 24.05 -23.19
N GLU A 142 18.84 24.21 -23.71
CA GLU A 142 18.52 25.16 -24.78
C GLU A 142 18.72 26.61 -24.33
N THR A 143 18.31 26.95 -23.10
CA THR A 143 18.48 28.29 -22.52
C THR A 143 19.93 28.60 -22.22
N VAL A 144 20.69 27.65 -21.65
CA VAL A 144 22.15 27.78 -21.44
C VAL A 144 22.88 28.02 -22.77
N GLN A 145 22.54 27.27 -23.84
CA GLN A 145 23.08 27.51 -25.19
C GLN A 145 22.71 28.90 -25.74
N LYS A 146 21.46 29.33 -25.56
CA LYS A 146 20.96 30.63 -26.04
C LYS A 146 21.68 31.81 -25.38
N TYR A 147 22.01 31.71 -24.09
CA TYR A 147 22.75 32.74 -23.37
C TYR A 147 24.28 32.63 -23.50
N LYS A 148 24.78 31.71 -24.35
CA LYS A 148 26.23 31.42 -24.54
C LYS A 148 26.97 31.20 -23.22
N LEU A 149 26.35 30.44 -22.32
CA LEU A 149 26.91 30.02 -21.03
C LEU A 149 27.49 28.60 -21.12
#